data_AF-A0A846BY63-F1
#
_entry.id   AF-A0A846BY63-F1
#
_cell.length_a   1.000
_cell.length_b   1.000
_cell.length_c   1.000
_cell.angle_alpha   90.00
_cell.angle_beta   90.00
_cell.angle_gamma   90.00
#
_symmetry.space_group_name_H-M   'P 1'
#
loop_
_entity.id
_entity.type
_entity.pdbx_description
1 polymer ?
#
loop_
_entity_poly.entity_id
_entity_poly.type
_entity_poly.pdbx_seq_one_letter_code
_entity_poly.pdbx_strand_id
1 'polypeptide(L)'
;MKETLVNFLNFSGIAWWIKIFTVDPCCTYYFGPFLTSEEAKAAEAGYLEDLEDEGAQGIQVSIQQCQPVELTIYDDELENSGDRVMVNPVFN
;
A
#
# COMPACT_ATOMS: atom_id res chain seq x y z
N MET A 1 16.31 18.65 -3.18
CA MET A 1 16.92 18.22 -1.90
C MET A 1 16.05 17.21 -1.16
N LYS A 2 14.75 17.47 -0.95
CA LYS A 2 13.84 16.52 -0.30
C LYS A 2 13.67 15.19 -1.05
N GLU A 3 13.52 15.24 -2.38
CA GLU A 3 13.35 14.05 -3.24
C GLU A 3 14.55 13.11 -3.18
N THR A 4 15.77 13.64 -3.09
CA THR A 4 17.00 12.84 -3.00
C THR A 4 17.07 12.03 -1.71
N LEU A 5 16.60 12.61 -0.60
CA LEU A 5 16.56 11.94 0.69
C LEU A 5 15.47 10.88 0.74
N VAL A 6 14.28 11.20 0.25
CA VAL A 6 13.15 10.27 0.14
C VAL A 6 13.52 9.07 -0.76
N ASN A 7 14.18 9.30 -1.89
CA ASN A 7 14.64 8.22 -2.77
C ASN A 7 15.67 7.31 -2.07
N PHE A 8 16.55 7.89 -1.25
CA PHE A 8 17.52 7.11 -0.48
C PHE A 8 16.86 6.26 0.61
N LEU A 9 15.89 6.82 1.34
CA LEU A 9 15.11 6.07 2.33
C LEU A 9 14.28 4.98 1.67
N ASN A 10 13.71 5.24 0.49
CA ASN A 10 12.95 4.27 -0.28
C ASN A 10 13.82 3.11 -0.73
N PHE A 11 15.01 3.40 -1.26
CA PHE A 11 15.98 2.37 -1.63
C PHE A 11 16.47 1.54 -0.43
N SER A 12 16.46 2.14 0.76
CA SER A 12 16.84 1.47 2.01
C SER A 12 15.65 0.78 2.71
N GLY A 13 14.44 0.82 2.12
CA GLY A 13 13.21 0.21 2.65
C GLY A 13 12.66 0.82 3.94
N ILE A 14 13.08 2.04 4.27
CA ILE A 14 12.67 2.76 5.49
C ILE A 14 11.86 4.01 5.19
N ALA A 15 11.51 4.26 3.93
CA ALA A 15 10.55 5.28 3.57
C ALA A 15 9.16 4.91 4.07
N TRP A 16 8.36 5.92 4.39
CA TRP A 16 6.98 5.75 4.82
C TRP A 16 6.06 5.63 3.61
N TRP A 17 5.14 4.69 3.67
CA TRP A 17 4.15 4.42 2.63
C TRP A 17 2.77 4.29 3.26
N ILE A 18 1.76 4.76 2.54
CA ILE A 18 0.35 4.55 2.87
C ILE A 18 -0.10 3.34 2.07
N LYS A 19 -0.45 2.25 2.75
CA LYS A 19 -1.08 1.09 2.15
C LYS A 19 -2.58 1.24 2.31
N ILE A 20 -3.30 1.27 1.19
CA ILE A 20 -4.77 1.28 1.16
C ILE A 20 -5.24 -0.01 0.52
N PHE A 21 -6.07 -0.77 1.20
CA PHE A 21 -6.73 -1.95 0.70
C PHE A 21 -8.21 -1.65 0.49
N THR A 22 -8.78 -2.11 -0.62
CA THR A 22 -10.20 -1.98 -0.96
C THR A 22 -10.76 -3.38 -1.19
N VAL A 23 -12.02 -3.59 -0.82
CA VAL A 23 -12.70 -4.90 -0.98
C VAL A 23 -13.42 -4.99 -2.33
N ASP A 24 -14.01 -3.89 -2.79
CA ASP A 24 -14.72 -3.82 -4.06
C ASP A 24 -14.42 -2.47 -4.74
N PRO A 25 -13.65 -2.43 -5.84
CA PRO A 25 -12.86 -3.55 -6.38
C PRO A 25 -11.78 -4.03 -5.38
N CYS A 26 -11.41 -5.31 -5.43
CA CYS A 26 -10.38 -5.86 -4.53
C CYS A 26 -8.98 -5.44 -5.00
N CYS A 27 -8.44 -4.41 -4.36
CA CYS A 27 -7.17 -3.79 -4.76
C CYS A 27 -6.33 -3.42 -3.53
N THR A 28 -5.01 -3.43 -3.70
CA THR A 28 -4.08 -2.84 -2.74
C THR A 28 -3.27 -1.74 -3.41
N TYR A 29 -3.36 -0.52 -2.87
CA TYR A 29 -2.65 0.66 -3.32
C TYR A 29 -1.54 1.03 -2.33
N TYR A 30 -0.38 1.43 -2.84
CA TYR A 30 0.72 1.98 -2.07
C TYR A 30 1.03 3.41 -2.53
N PHE A 31 0.80 4.39 -1.67
CA PHE A 31 1.08 5.80 -1.93
C PHE A 31 2.31 6.26 -1.13
N GLY A 32 3.20 6.99 -1.80
CA GLY A 32 4.48 7.44 -1.26
C GLY A 32 5.55 7.51 -2.35
N PRO A 33 6.85 7.44 -1.98
CA PRO A 33 7.41 7.37 -0.62
C PRO A 33 7.37 8.72 0.12
N PHE A 34 7.12 8.68 1.43
CA PHE A 34 7.14 9.83 2.35
C PHE A 34 8.37 9.81 3.27
N LEU A 35 8.82 11.00 3.67
CA LEU A 35 9.95 11.13 4.59
C LEU A 35 9.55 10.78 6.03
N THR A 36 8.31 11.12 6.42
CA THR A 36 7.78 10.91 7.77
C THR A 36 6.38 10.30 7.74
N SER A 37 6.00 9.63 8.84
CA SER A 37 4.65 9.11 9.01
C SER A 37 3.59 10.21 9.09
N GLU A 38 3.96 11.40 9.60
CA GLU A 38 3.07 12.56 9.68
C GLU A 38 2.74 13.13 8.30
N GLU A 39 3.71 13.19 7.38
CA GLU A 39 3.45 13.58 5.99
C GLU A 39 2.55 12.56 5.28
N ALA A 40 2.80 11.27 5.48
CA ALA A 40 1.93 10.21 4.97
C ALA A 40 0.50 10.38 5.50
N LYS A 41 0.34 10.61 6.80
CA LYS A 41 -0.96 10.82 7.45
C LYS A 41 -1.67 12.09 6.97
N ALA A 42 -0.94 13.15 6.70
CA ALA A 42 -1.50 14.38 6.16
C ALA A 42 -2.02 14.21 4.72
N ALA A 43 -1.37 13.35 3.92
CA ALA A 43 -1.79 13.03 2.55
C ALA A 43 -2.89 11.96 2.48
N GLU A 44 -2.98 11.09 3.49
CA GLU A 44 -3.92 9.97 3.60
C GLU A 44 -5.37 10.34 3.25
N ALA A 45 -5.87 11.44 3.82
CA ALA A 45 -7.26 11.86 3.65
C ALA A 45 -7.61 12.19 2.18
N GLY A 46 -6.64 12.72 1.41
CA GLY A 46 -6.86 13.01 -0.02
C GLY A 46 -7.05 11.73 -0.82
N TYR A 47 -6.18 10.74 -0.61
CA TYR A 47 -6.29 9.45 -1.30
C TYR A 47 -7.55 8.69 -0.93
N LEU A 48 -7.98 8.78 0.33
CA LEU A 48 -9.22 8.16 0.77
C LEU A 48 -10.43 8.81 0.09
N GLU A 49 -10.49 10.14 0.05
CA GLU A 49 -11.57 10.89 -0.60
C GLU A 49 -11.68 10.56 -2.09
N ASP A 50 -10.56 10.48 -2.81
CA ASP A 50 -10.52 10.07 -4.22
C ASP A 50 -11.09 8.65 -4.41
N LEU A 51 -10.66 7.67 -3.59
CA LEU A 51 -11.12 6.28 -3.69
C LEU A 51 -12.60 6.12 -3.32
N GLU A 52 -13.09 6.89 -2.34
CA GLU A 52 -14.50 6.92 -1.96
C GLU A 52 -15.36 7.52 -3.09
N ASP A 53 -14.90 8.58 -3.77
CA ASP A 53 -15.60 9.19 -4.91
C ASP A 53 -15.63 8.27 -6.14
N GLU A 54 -14.57 7.47 -6.35
CA GLU A 54 -14.52 6.39 -7.34
C GLU A 54 -15.44 5.21 -7.00
N GLY A 55 -16.00 5.19 -5.78
CA GLY A 55 -16.97 4.19 -5.32
C GLY A 55 -16.35 2.97 -4.66
N ALA A 56 -15.06 2.98 -4.32
CA ALA A 56 -14.41 1.86 -3.67
C ALA A 56 -15.04 1.56 -2.30
N GLN A 57 -15.25 0.28 -2.00
CA GLN A 57 -15.87 -0.19 -0.76
C GLN A 57 -14.90 -0.96 0.12
N GLY A 58 -15.16 -0.98 1.43
CA GLY A 58 -14.38 -1.76 2.40
C GLY A 58 -12.94 -1.26 2.55
N ILE A 59 -12.73 0.05 2.50
CA ILE A 59 -11.40 0.65 2.51
C ILE A 59 -10.71 0.45 3.88
N GLN A 60 -9.48 -0.05 3.85
CA GLN A 60 -8.61 -0.19 5.01
C GLN A 60 -7.28 0.49 4.74
N VAL A 61 -6.84 1.33 5.67
CA VAL A 61 -5.63 2.12 5.52
C VAL A 61 -4.61 1.81 6.60
N SER A 62 -3.34 1.75 6.21
CA SER A 62 -2.23 1.51 7.12
C SER A 62 -0.98 2.26 6.65
N ILE A 63 -0.39 3.06 7.55
CA ILE A 63 0.88 3.74 7.32
C ILE A 63 2.01 2.88 7.87
N GLN A 64 2.97 2.52 7.03
CA GLN A 64 4.08 1.65 7.43
C GLN A 64 5.37 2.01 6.68
N GLN A 65 6.51 1.62 7.23
CA GLN A 65 7.78 1.65 6.51
C GLN A 65 7.91 0.37 5.68
N CYS A 66 8.01 0.52 4.36
CA CYS A 66 8.17 -0.61 3.46
C CYS A 66 8.81 -0.16 2.13
N GLN A 67 9.05 -1.13 1.25
CA GLN A 67 9.51 -0.90 -0.12
C GLN A 67 8.61 -1.69 -1.07
N PRO A 68 7.44 -1.14 -1.47
CA PRO A 68 6.55 -1.81 -2.39
C PRO A 68 7.24 -2.01 -3.75
N VAL A 69 7.11 -3.21 -4.31
CA VAL A 69 7.59 -3.53 -5.66
C VAL A 69 6.59 -3.03 -6.70
N GLU A 70 5.30 -3.08 -6.36
CA GLU A 70 4.17 -2.66 -7.18
C GLU A 70 3.31 -1.67 -6.40
N LEU A 71 2.85 -0.61 -7.07
CA LEU A 71 2.09 0.47 -6.44
C LEU A 71 0.59 0.20 -6.41
N THR A 72 0.10 -0.58 -7.37
CA THR A 72 -1.29 -1.01 -7.44
C THR A 72 -1.28 -2.50 -7.71
N ILE A 73 -1.86 -3.27 -6.81
CA ILE A 73 -1.96 -4.72 -6.91
C ILE A 73 -3.43 -5.06 -6.99
N TYR A 74 -3.86 -5.64 -8.10
CA TYR A 74 -5.21 -6.17 -8.27
C TYR A 74 -5.25 -7.59 -7.72
N ASP A 75 -6.37 -8.01 -7.15
CA ASP A 75 -6.53 -9.38 -6.61
C ASP A 75 -6.27 -10.46 -7.67
N ASP A 76 -6.63 -10.19 -8.94
CA ASP A 76 -6.31 -11.05 -10.10
C ASP A 76 -4.79 -11.23 -10.35
N GLU A 77 -3.91 -10.39 -9.78
CA GLU A 77 -2.45 -10.47 -9.95
C GLU A 77 -1.75 -11.16 -8.77
N LEU A 78 -2.47 -11.48 -7.68
CA LEU A 78 -1.90 -12.17 -6.52
C LEU A 78 -1.49 -13.63 -6.84
N GLU A 79 -2.00 -14.22 -7.92
CA GLU A 79 -1.67 -15.58 -8.33
C GLU A 79 -0.28 -15.73 -8.99
N ASN A 80 0.42 -14.64 -9.33
CA ASN A 80 1.69 -14.72 -10.08
C ASN A 80 2.94 -14.22 -9.33
N SER A 81 2.79 -13.55 -8.18
CA SER A 81 3.91 -13.01 -7.41
C SER A 81 4.36 -13.95 -6.28
N GLY A 82 4.79 -15.15 -6.65
CA GLY A 82 6.06 -15.75 -6.18
C GLY A 82 6.39 -15.98 -4.70
N ASP A 83 5.51 -15.82 -3.71
CA ASP A 83 5.79 -16.28 -2.34
C ASP A 83 4.77 -17.32 -1.85
N ARG A 84 5.23 -18.58 -1.82
CA ARG A 84 4.49 -19.73 -1.28
C ARG A 84 4.26 -19.54 0.22
N VAL A 85 3.08 -19.09 0.63
CA VAL A 85 2.53 -19.48 1.94
C VAL A 85 1.59 -20.66 1.74
N MET A 86 2.09 -21.85 2.12
CA MET A 86 1.24 -23.03 2.26
C MET A 86 0.20 -22.77 3.36
N VAL A 87 -1.04 -22.48 2.98
CA VAL A 87 -2.17 -22.65 3.89
C VAL A 87 -2.57 -24.13 3.87
N ASN A 88 -2.25 -24.86 4.94
CA ASN A 88 -2.81 -26.19 5.19
C ASN A 88 -4.29 -26.02 5.54
N PRO A 89 -5.24 -26.59 4.78
CA PRO A 89 -6.59 -26.75 5.29
C PRO A 89 -6.60 -27.98 6.21
N VAL A 90 -6.35 -27.78 7.51
CA VAL A 90 -6.81 -28.74 8.51
C VAL A 90 -8.30 -28.45 8.73
N PHE A 91 -9.13 -29.15 7.96
CA PHE A 91 -10.51 -29.37 8.37
C PHE A 91 -10.48 -30.43 9.47
N ASN A 92 -10.85 -30.06 10.69
CA ASN A 92 -11.30 -31.01 11.71
C ASN A 92 -12.69 -30.59 12.20
#